data_AF-S2QZZ9-F1
#
_entry.id   AF-S2QZZ9-F1
#
_cell.length_a   1.000
_cell.length_b   1.000
_cell.length_c   1.000
_cell.angle_alpha   90.00
_cell.angle_beta   90.00
_cell.angle_gamma   90.00
#
_symmetry.space_group_name_H-M   'P 1'
#
loop_
_entity.id
_entity.type
_entity.pdbx_description
1 polymer ?
#
loop_
_entity_poly.entity_id
_entity_poly.type
_entity_poly.pdbx_seq_one_letter_code
_entity_poly.pdbx_strand_id
1 'polypeptide(L)' 'MATKHEQILDYIANLAVGKKISVRSIAKHLKVSEGPLIELLRKPRIPALSRR' A
#
# COMPACT_ATOMS: atom_id res chain seq x y z
N MET A 1 -8.53 -17.12 5.83
CA MET A 1 -7.29 -16.77 5.09
C MET A 1 -7.37 -15.29 4.75
N ALA A 2 -6.39 -14.48 5.13
CA ALA A 2 -6.39 -13.06 4.78
C ALA A 2 -6.18 -12.90 3.28
N THR A 3 -7.01 -12.08 2.63
CA THR A 3 -6.89 -11.78 1.21
C THR A 3 -5.68 -10.89 0.93
N LYS A 4 -5.18 -10.90 -0.30
CA LYS A 4 -4.10 -9.99 -0.72
C LYS A 4 -4.46 -8.51 -0.47
N HIS A 5 -5.74 -8.16 -0.57
CA HIS A 5 -6.24 -6.81 -0.28
C HIS A 5 -6.07 -6.45 1.20
N GLU A 6 -6.45 -7.34 2.12
CA GLU A 6 -6.29 -7.13 3.56
C GLU A 6 -4.81 -7.03 3.94
N GLN A 7 -3.95 -7.88 3.36
CA GLN A 7 -2.51 -7.81 3.58
C GLN A 7 -1.89 -6.48 3.13
N ILE A 8 -2.38 -5.90 2.03
CA ILE A 8 -1.95 -4.57 1.56
C ILE A 8 -2.38 -3.50 2.56
N LEU A 9 -3.63 -3.53 3.02
CA LEU A 9 -4.16 -2.56 3.98
C LEU A 9 -3.40 -2.61 5.30
N ASP A 10 -3.18 -3.81 5.84
CA ASP A 10 -2.42 -4.01 7.09
C ASP A 10 -0.99 -3.52 6.95
N TYR A 11 -0.33 -3.83 5.83
CA TYR A 11 1.03 -3.36 5.57
C TYR A 11 1.11 -1.83 5.55
N ILE A 12 0.13 -1.18 4.91
CA ILE A 12 0.06 0.28 4.81
C ILE A 12 -0.33 0.95 6.13
N ALA A 13 -1.23 0.35 6.90
CA ALA A 13 -1.63 0.84 8.22
C ALA A 13 -0.45 0.83 9.22
N ASN A 14 0.47 -0.13 9.06
CA ASN A 14 1.68 -0.22 9.86
C ASN A 14 2.83 0.69 9.38
N LEU A 15 2.67 1.40 8.26
CA LEU A 15 3.69 2.32 7.77
C LEU A 15 3.60 3.67 8.49
N ALA A 16 4.73 4.15 8.99
CA ALA A 16 4.85 5.47 9.58
C ALA A 16 4.40 6.55 8.58
N VAL A 17 3.44 7.37 9.00
CA VAL A 17 2.92 8.49 8.21
C VAL A 17 4.08 9.42 7.83
N GLY A 18 4.20 9.74 6.54
CA GLY A 18 5.27 10.61 6.03
C GLY A 18 6.53 9.87 5.56
N LYS A 19 6.62 8.54 5.73
CA LYS A 19 7.72 7.75 5.17
C LYS A 19 7.61 7.68 3.65
N LYS A 20 8.67 8.08 2.94
CA LYS A 20 8.75 7.95 1.47
C LYS A 20 8.96 6.48 1.10
N ILE A 21 7.94 5.85 0.55
CA ILE A 21 7.99 4.49 0.02
C ILE A 21 7.45 4.46 -1.42
N SER A 22 8.02 3.60 -2.24
CA SER A 22 7.58 3.42 -3.63
C SER A 22 6.52 2.32 -3.69
N VAL A 23 5.48 2.56 -4.49
CA VAL A 23 4.41 1.58 -4.78
C VAL A 23 5.00 0.26 -5.29
N ARG A 24 6.00 0.34 -6.17
CA ARG A 24 6.71 -0.82 -6.72
C ARG A 24 7.39 -1.68 -5.65
N SER A 25 8.03 -1.08 -4.64
CA SER A 25 8.68 -1.86 -3.57
C SER A 25 7.66 -2.62 -2.73
N ILE A 26 6.51 -2.00 -2.45
CA ILE A 26 5.41 -2.63 -1.72
C ILE A 26 4.82 -3.79 -2.54
N ALA A 27 4.58 -3.57 -3.84
CA ALA A 27 4.06 -4.58 -4.75
C ALA A 27 4.96 -5.83 -4.80
N LYS A 28 6.29 -5.61 -4.88
CA LYS A 28 7.28 -6.69 -4.85
C LYS A 28 7.30 -7.43 -3.52
N HIS A 29 7.21 -6.71 -2.40
CA HIS A 29 7.22 -7.30 -1.06
C HIS A 29 5.97 -8.17 -0.83
N LEU A 30 4.81 -7.69 -1.24
CA LEU A 30 3.53 -8.38 -1.07
C LEU A 30 3.21 -9.38 -2.20
N LYS A 31 4.07 -9.50 -3.21
CA LYS A 31 3.86 -10.35 -4.41
C LYS A 31 2.51 -10.07 -5.09
N VAL A 32 2.17 -8.79 -5.20
CA VAL A 32 0.93 -8.28 -5.82
C VAL A 32 1.28 -7.41 -7.03
N SER A 33 0.38 -7.33 -8.01
CA SER A 33 0.54 -6.42 -9.15
C SER A 33 0.43 -4.96 -8.71
N GLU A 34 1.09 -4.06 -9.44
CA GLU A 34 1.03 -2.62 -9.15
C GLU A 34 -0.40 -2.06 -9.30
N GLY A 35 -1.20 -2.55 -10.25
CA GLY A 35 -2.57 -2.06 -10.51
C GLY A 35 -3.50 -2.08 -9.28
N PRO A 36 -3.76 -3.25 -8.67
CA PRO A 36 -4.57 -3.34 -7.45
C PRO A 36 -4.05 -2.47 -6.30
N LEU A 37 -2.72 -2.36 -6.17
CA LEU A 37 -2.09 -1.53 -5.16
C LEU A 37 -2.30 -0.04 -5.44
N ILE A 38 -2.09 0.43 -6.67
CA ILE A 38 -2.34 1.81 -7.10
C ILE A 38 -3.81 2.19 -6.87
N GLU A 39 -4.74 1.30 -7.21
CA GLU A 39 -6.17 1.56 -7.01
C GLU A 39 -6.52 1.69 -5.53
N LEU A 40 -5.96 0.82 -4.67
CA LEU A 40 -6.06 0.92 -3.22
C LEU A 40 -5.51 2.26 -2.70
N LEU A 41 -4.30 2.63 -3.12
CA LEU A 41 -3.61 3.87 -2.73
C LEU A 41 -4.26 5.15 -3.25
N ARG A 42 -5.06 5.05 -4.33
CA ARG A 42 -5.84 6.16 -4.86
C ARG A 42 -7.06 6.45 -3.99
N LYS A 43 -7.59 5.46 -3.26
CA LYS A 43 -8.74 5.65 -2.36
C LYS A 43 -8.35 6.61 -1.22
N PRO A 44 -9.24 7.54 -0.82
CA PRO A 44 -8.96 8.57 0.20
C PRO A 44 -8.76 8.02 1.62
N ARG A 45 -8.79 6.70 1.81
CA ARG A 45 -8.78 6.04 3.12
C ARG A 45 -7.38 5.74 3.66
N ILE A 46 -6.32 6.16 2.98
CA ILE A 46 -4.94 5.79 3.29
C ILE A 46 -4.10 7.05 3.63
N PRO A 47 -3.84 7.32 4.92
CA PRO A 47 -3.10 8.50 5.37
C PRO A 47 -1.57 8.35 5.32
N ALA A 48 -1.04 7.13 5.12
CA ALA A 48 0.38 6.83 5.34
C ALA A 48 1.34 7.37 4.25
N LEU A 49 0.83 7.68 3.05
CA LEU A 49 1.66 8.04 1.91
C LEU A 49 1.67 9.55 1.66
N SER A 50 2.81 10.18 1.96
CA SER A 50 3.08 11.53 1.45
C SER A 50 3.24 11.44 -0.07
N ARG A 51 2.22 11.91 -0.80
CA ARG A 51 2.36 12.18 -2.23
C ARG A 51 3.40 13.30 -2.40
N ARG A 52 4.34 13.11 -3.33
CA ARG A 52 4.97 14.29 -3.96
C ARG A 52 3.90 15.02 -4.76
#